data_AF-W9NLV7-F1
#
_entry.id   AF-W9NLV7-F1
#
_cell.length_a   1.000
_cell.length_b   1.000
_cell.length_c   1.000
_cell.angle_alpha   90.00
_cell.angle_beta   90.00
_cell.angle_gamma   90.00
#
_symmetry.space_group_name_H-M   'P 1'
#
loop_
_entity.id
_entity.type
_entity.pdbx_description
1 polymer ?
#
loop_
_entity_poly.entity_id
_entity_poly.type
_entity_poly.pdbx_seq_one_letter_code
_entity_poly.pdbx_strand_id
1 'polypeptide(L)'
;MTPKDSFVVQDTITLGDFGLAIRSGTEVDFKLQVPVGYCAPERMHQINPSFASDMWSYMCIFAELYLKWPLFGPGFFGGGFRFVAELFVRVLGPLPLSWKGSYDGDGEPDESWYDQSKIPEPKMSLESGVTQSRDTVEPAEQQLVLSILRRGFSYLPEERLSAGELLEDASFKALMDRYGV
;
A
#
# COMPACT_ATOMS: atom_id res chain seq x y z
N MET A 1 -44.07 5.53 1.52
CA MET A 1 -43.03 5.96 2.48
C MET A 1 -41.73 5.34 2.00
N THR A 2 -40.97 6.07 1.18
CA THR A 2 -39.67 5.61 0.67
C THR A 2 -38.64 5.74 1.79
N PRO A 3 -37.82 4.71 2.06
CA PRO A 3 -36.67 4.86 2.95
C PRO A 3 -35.76 5.93 2.36
N LYS A 4 -35.47 6.97 3.14
CA LYS A 4 -34.34 7.85 2.87
C LYS A 4 -33.10 7.06 3.27
N ASP A 5 -32.45 6.46 2.29
CA ASP A 5 -31.10 5.93 2.45
C ASP A 5 -30.12 7.11 2.55
N SER A 6 -30.21 7.87 3.64
CA SER A 6 -29.14 8.78 4.01
C SER A 6 -28.04 7.95 4.65
N PHE A 7 -27.20 7.34 3.81
CA PHE A 7 -25.86 6.98 4.28
C PHE A 7 -25.20 8.27 4.76
N VAL A 8 -24.76 8.26 6.01
CA VAL A 8 -23.99 9.35 6.62
C VAL A 8 -22.61 9.32 5.97
N VAL A 9 -22.47 9.90 4.78
CA VAL A 9 -21.17 10.34 4.28
C VAL A 9 -21.07 11.80 4.70
N GLN A 10 -20.34 12.05 5.79
CA GLN A 10 -19.92 13.42 6.11
C GLN A 10 -18.89 13.86 5.07
N ASP A 11 -18.80 15.17 4.80
CA ASP A 11 -17.79 15.73 3.88
C ASP A 11 -16.35 15.58 4.39
N THR A 12 -16.17 15.08 5.62
CA THR A 12 -14.88 14.93 6.28
C THR A 12 -14.67 13.51 6.80
N ILE A 13 -13.46 12.99 6.65
CA ILE A 13 -13.03 11.71 7.20
C ILE A 13 -12.11 11.99 8.40
N THR A 14 -12.26 11.22 9.49
CA THR A 14 -11.38 11.29 10.66
C THR A 14 -10.82 9.91 10.97
N LEU A 15 -9.52 9.81 11.21
CA LEU A 15 -8.87 8.58 11.63
C LEU A 15 -9.22 8.27 13.09
N GLY A 16 -9.60 7.02 13.36
CA GLY A 16 -9.91 6.51 14.69
C GLY A 16 -9.09 5.27 15.04
N ASP A 17 -9.45 4.62 16.16
CA ASP A 17 -8.84 3.37 16.65
C ASP A 17 -7.31 3.42 16.86
N PHE A 18 -6.89 4.23 17.82
CA PHE A 18 -5.47 4.37 18.21
C PHE A 18 -5.02 3.30 19.23
N GLY A 19 -5.74 2.17 19.36
CA GLY A 19 -5.43 1.13 20.34
C GLY A 19 -4.07 0.44 20.13
N LEU A 20 -3.54 0.50 18.90
CA LEU A 20 -2.22 -0.02 18.51
C LEU A 20 -1.22 1.10 18.17
N ALA A 21 -1.58 2.37 18.42
CA ALA A 21 -0.68 3.48 18.13
C ALA A 21 0.54 3.46 19.04
N ILE A 22 1.69 3.78 18.47
CA ILE A 22 2.98 3.81 19.16
C ILE A 22 3.71 5.12 18.85
N ARG A 23 4.62 5.51 19.73
CA ARG A 23 5.50 6.66 19.45
C ARG A 23 6.55 6.24 18.41
N SER A 24 6.75 7.06 17.39
CA SER A 24 7.84 6.85 16.42
C SER A 24 9.20 6.74 17.11
N GLY A 25 10.05 5.82 16.63
CA GLY A 25 11.34 5.48 17.23
C GLY A 25 11.24 4.52 18.44
N THR A 26 10.05 4.04 18.80
CA THR A 26 9.90 2.99 19.81
C THR A 26 10.27 1.64 19.19
N GLU A 27 11.20 0.93 19.81
CA GLU A 27 11.44 -0.48 19.47
C GLU A 27 10.30 -1.35 19.98
N VAL A 28 9.85 -2.28 19.14
CA VAL A 28 8.76 -3.20 19.49
C VAL A 28 9.21 -4.65 19.30
N ASP A 29 8.78 -5.51 20.23
CA ASP A 29 9.04 -6.95 20.16
C ASP A 29 8.32 -7.57 18.94
N PHE A 30 7.03 -7.23 18.77
CA PHE A 30 6.19 -7.71 17.68
C PHE A 30 6.06 -6.65 16.59
N LYS A 31 6.77 -6.86 15.48
CA LYS A 31 6.80 -5.92 14.35
C LYS A 31 5.68 -6.18 13.35
N LEU A 32 5.19 -7.40 13.20
CA LEU A 32 4.08 -7.72 12.31
C LEU A 32 2.79 -7.01 12.73
N GLN A 33 1.94 -6.67 11.75
CA GLN A 33 0.65 -6.03 11.97
C GLN A 33 -0.46 -6.69 11.17
N VAL A 34 -1.66 -6.68 11.74
CA VAL A 34 -2.91 -6.97 11.03
C VAL A 34 -3.70 -5.67 10.80
N PRO A 35 -4.47 -5.56 9.69
CA PRO A 35 -4.66 -6.58 8.66
C PRO A 35 -3.43 -6.74 7.74
N VAL A 36 -3.12 -7.98 7.38
CA VAL A 36 -1.85 -8.39 6.75
C VAL A 36 -1.54 -7.62 5.45
N GLY A 37 -2.54 -7.39 4.60
CA GLY A 37 -2.36 -6.70 3.32
C GLY A 37 -1.99 -5.21 3.42
N TYR A 38 -2.13 -4.60 4.60
CA TYR A 38 -1.74 -3.21 4.86
C TYR A 38 -0.45 -3.13 5.66
N CYS A 39 0.08 -4.26 6.12
CA CYS A 39 1.35 -4.29 6.84
C CYS A 39 2.49 -3.93 5.88
N ALA A 40 3.25 -2.91 6.25
CA ALA A 40 4.40 -2.47 5.46
C ALA A 40 5.46 -3.59 5.37
N PRO A 41 6.13 -3.74 4.22
CA PRO A 41 7.02 -4.86 3.97
C PRO A 41 8.25 -4.85 4.89
N GLU A 42 8.73 -3.67 5.31
CA GLU A 42 9.82 -3.55 6.28
C GLU A 42 9.48 -4.22 7.63
N ARG A 43 8.20 -4.19 8.03
CA ARG A 43 7.73 -4.82 9.28
C ARG A 43 7.80 -6.33 9.21
N MET A 44 7.68 -6.91 8.01
CA MET A 44 7.87 -8.34 7.75
C MET A 44 9.35 -8.74 7.73
N HIS A 45 10.26 -7.76 7.73
CA HIS A 45 11.71 -7.94 7.60
C HIS A 45 12.48 -7.46 8.84
N GLN A 46 11.85 -7.56 10.02
CA GLN A 46 12.42 -7.20 11.31
C GLN A 46 12.75 -5.71 11.50
N ILE A 47 12.17 -4.82 10.70
CA ILE A 47 12.36 -3.37 10.86
C ILE A 47 11.22 -2.80 11.72
N ASN A 48 11.58 -1.90 12.65
CA ASN A 48 10.61 -1.28 13.54
C ASN A 48 9.63 -0.39 12.75
N PRO A 49 8.36 -0.35 13.16
CA PRO A 49 7.37 0.56 12.60
C PRO A 49 7.79 2.03 12.73
N SER A 50 7.44 2.82 11.72
CA SER A 50 7.67 4.26 11.67
C SER A 50 6.52 4.96 10.93
N PHE A 51 6.60 6.29 10.79
CA PHE A 51 5.64 7.04 9.97
C PHE A 51 5.59 6.54 8.52
N ALA A 52 6.68 6.00 7.97
CA ALA A 52 6.68 5.43 6.64
C ALA A 52 5.80 4.16 6.57
N SER A 53 5.71 3.39 7.65
CA SER A 53 4.82 2.22 7.72
C SER A 53 3.34 2.63 7.69
N ASP A 54 3.01 3.76 8.32
CA ASP A 54 1.67 4.37 8.20
C ASP A 54 1.40 4.83 6.77
N MET A 55 2.40 5.41 6.10
CA MET A 55 2.29 5.82 4.70
C MET A 55 2.06 4.63 3.76
N TRP A 56 2.68 3.48 4.00
CA TRP A 56 2.38 2.26 3.25
C TRP A 56 0.92 1.83 3.41
N SER A 57 0.43 1.82 4.66
CA SER A 57 -0.97 1.48 4.96
C SER A 57 -1.94 2.45 4.29
N TYR A 58 -1.64 3.75 4.35
CA TYR A 58 -2.42 4.79 3.68
C TYR A 58 -2.42 4.61 2.16
N MET A 59 -1.27 4.28 1.54
CA MET A 59 -1.19 4.00 0.10
C MET A 59 -1.98 2.75 -0.31
N CYS A 60 -2.03 1.72 0.54
CA CYS A 60 -2.92 0.57 0.32
C CYS A 60 -4.40 0.98 0.32
N ILE A 61 -4.81 1.82 1.28
CA ILE A 61 -6.19 2.36 1.35
C ILE A 61 -6.49 3.24 0.13
N PHE A 62 -5.58 4.15 -0.23
CA PHE A 62 -5.73 5.03 -1.39
C PHE A 62 -5.88 4.23 -2.68
N ALA A 63 -5.02 3.22 -2.90
CA ALA A 63 -5.10 2.33 -4.05
C ALA A 63 -6.41 1.54 -4.06
N GLU A 64 -6.85 1.01 -2.92
CA GLU A 64 -8.10 0.26 -2.81
C GLU A 64 -9.34 1.13 -3.09
N LEU A 65 -9.37 2.36 -2.57
CA LEU A 65 -10.46 3.29 -2.83
C LEU A 65 -10.54 3.69 -4.31
N TYR A 66 -9.40 3.81 -4.97
CA TYR A 66 -9.34 4.09 -6.41
C TYR A 66 -9.72 2.86 -7.25
N LEU A 67 -9.13 1.69 -6.98
CA LEU A 67 -9.31 0.45 -7.75
C LEU A 67 -10.61 -0.31 -7.42
N LYS A 68 -11.28 0.07 -6.32
CA LYS A 68 -12.43 -0.64 -5.73
C LYS A 68 -12.11 -2.09 -5.33
N TRP A 69 -10.83 -2.38 -5.12
CA TRP A 69 -10.32 -3.70 -4.77
C TRP A 69 -8.98 -3.60 -4.02
N PRO A 70 -8.75 -4.38 -2.95
CA PRO A 70 -7.51 -4.31 -2.19
C PRO A 70 -6.32 -4.81 -3.03
N LEU A 71 -5.28 -3.98 -3.12
CA LEU A 71 -4.09 -4.27 -3.95
C LEU A 71 -3.28 -5.45 -3.41
N PHE A 72 -3.13 -5.53 -2.08
CA PHE A 72 -2.33 -6.56 -1.38
C PHE A 72 -3.14 -7.40 -0.41
N GLY A 73 -4.46 -7.44 -0.58
CA GLY A 73 -5.34 -8.21 0.28
C GLY A 73 -5.33 -9.70 -0.06
N PRO A 74 -5.44 -10.60 0.93
CA PRO A 74 -5.88 -11.95 0.63
C PRO A 74 -7.28 -11.83 0.01
N GLY A 75 -7.48 -12.40 -1.18
CA GLY A 75 -8.81 -12.52 -1.76
C GLY A 75 -9.74 -13.36 -0.87
N PHE A 76 -10.87 -13.81 -1.42
CA PHE A 76 -11.88 -14.59 -0.69
C PHE A 76 -11.38 -15.87 0.02
N PHE A 77 -10.17 -16.35 -0.27
CA PHE A 77 -9.63 -17.62 0.24
C PHE A 77 -8.64 -17.48 1.40
N GLY A 78 -8.42 -16.26 1.92
CA GLY A 78 -7.44 -16.02 2.98
C GLY A 78 -5.98 -16.05 2.47
N GLY A 79 -5.06 -15.56 3.29
CA GLY A 79 -3.63 -15.49 2.97
C GLY A 79 -2.83 -14.83 4.10
N GLY A 80 -1.64 -15.37 4.36
CA GLY A 80 -0.68 -14.87 5.37
C GLY A 80 0.33 -13.87 4.81
N PHE A 81 1.27 -13.45 5.65
CA PHE A 81 2.41 -12.60 5.30
C PHE A 81 3.21 -13.17 4.13
N ARG A 82 3.40 -14.49 4.01
CA ARG A 82 4.12 -15.08 2.86
C ARG A 82 3.44 -14.79 1.55
N PHE A 83 2.12 -14.94 1.52
CA PHE A 83 1.33 -14.67 0.33
C PHE A 83 1.38 -13.18 -0.03
N VAL A 84 1.30 -12.30 0.97
CA VAL A 84 1.38 -10.85 0.76
C VAL A 84 2.78 -10.42 0.30
N ALA A 85 3.86 -11.00 0.84
CA ALA A 85 5.22 -10.77 0.37
C ALA A 85 5.41 -11.20 -1.09
N GLU A 86 4.86 -12.36 -1.48
CA GLU A 86 4.81 -12.79 -2.88
C GLU A 86 4.04 -11.79 -3.76
N LEU A 87 2.91 -11.27 -3.29
CA LEU A 87 2.16 -10.25 -4.02
C LEU A 87 2.96 -8.95 -4.19
N PHE A 88 3.68 -8.50 -3.17
CA PHE A 88 4.55 -7.34 -3.30
C PHE A 88 5.54 -7.55 -4.46
N VAL A 89 6.20 -8.71 -4.51
CA VAL A 89 7.17 -9.03 -5.55
C VAL A 89 6.52 -9.06 -6.94
N ARG A 90 5.33 -9.64 -7.05
CA ARG A 90 4.59 -9.71 -8.32
C ARG A 90 4.08 -8.35 -8.80
N VAL A 91 3.72 -7.44 -7.90
CA VAL A 91 3.13 -6.13 -8.25
C VAL A 91 4.20 -5.05 -8.44
N LEU A 92 5.24 -5.05 -7.59
CA LEU A 92 6.23 -3.98 -7.47
C LEU A 92 7.63 -4.39 -7.93
N GLY A 93 7.89 -5.68 -8.09
CA GLY A 93 9.24 -6.20 -8.34
C GLY A 93 9.96 -6.57 -7.04
N PRO A 94 11.26 -6.91 -7.12
CA PRO A 94 11.98 -7.60 -6.04
C PRO A 94 12.09 -6.75 -4.78
N LEU A 95 12.08 -7.44 -3.64
CA LEU A 95 12.40 -6.85 -2.35
C LEU A 95 13.88 -6.41 -2.31
N PRO A 96 14.22 -5.42 -1.47
CA PRO A 96 15.61 -5.00 -1.29
C PRO A 96 16.52 -6.16 -0.91
N LEU A 97 17.65 -6.32 -1.61
CA LEU A 97 18.62 -7.38 -1.34
C LEU A 97 19.15 -7.34 0.11
N SER A 98 19.22 -6.15 0.71
CA SER A 98 19.64 -5.96 2.10
C SER A 98 18.71 -6.59 3.13
N TRP A 99 17.47 -6.90 2.77
CA TRP A 99 16.49 -7.56 3.65
C TRP A 99 16.54 -9.09 3.56
N LYS A 100 17.39 -9.64 2.68
CA LYS A 100 17.50 -11.07 2.50
C LYS A 100 17.92 -11.75 3.82
N GLY A 101 17.11 -12.71 4.26
CA GLY A 101 17.34 -13.47 5.49
C GLY A 101 16.77 -12.83 6.76
N SER A 102 16.06 -11.69 6.66
CA SER A 102 15.38 -11.07 7.81
C SER A 102 13.86 -11.21 7.80
N TYR A 103 13.31 -11.97 6.85
CA TYR A 103 11.87 -12.25 6.80
C TYR A 103 11.40 -13.00 8.06
N ASP A 104 10.33 -12.52 8.68
CA ASP A 104 9.76 -13.02 9.95
C ASP A 104 8.24 -13.22 9.88
N GLY A 105 7.67 -13.31 8.68
CA GLY A 105 6.25 -13.66 8.51
C GLY A 105 5.98 -15.16 8.67
N ASP A 106 4.75 -15.59 8.37
CA ASP A 106 4.45 -17.02 8.31
C ASP A 106 5.11 -17.69 7.10
N GLY A 107 5.37 -19.00 7.19
CA GLY A 107 5.91 -19.81 6.09
C GLY A 107 7.37 -19.49 5.73
N GLU A 108 7.95 -20.32 4.86
CA GLU A 108 9.32 -20.12 4.38
C GLU A 108 9.35 -19.04 3.29
N PRO A 109 10.34 -18.11 3.33
CA PRO A 109 10.52 -17.10 2.30
C PRO A 109 10.94 -17.73 0.97
N ASP A 110 10.55 -17.13 -0.14
CA ASP A 110 11.10 -17.50 -1.46
C ASP A 110 12.38 -16.70 -1.71
N GLU A 111 13.49 -17.41 -1.90
CA GLU A 111 14.80 -16.81 -2.19
C GLU A 111 14.77 -15.86 -3.41
N SER A 112 13.86 -16.13 -4.35
CA SER A 112 13.68 -15.33 -5.55
C SER A 112 12.99 -13.98 -5.28
N TRP A 113 12.47 -13.72 -4.09
CA TRP A 113 11.94 -12.40 -3.72
C TRP A 113 13.01 -11.30 -3.78
N TYR A 114 14.27 -11.66 -3.55
CA TYR A 114 15.39 -10.73 -3.48
C TYR A 114 16.25 -10.71 -4.76
N ASP A 115 15.82 -11.42 -5.82
CA ASP A 115 16.48 -11.42 -7.11
C ASP A 115 16.24 -10.09 -7.83
N GLN A 116 17.25 -9.21 -7.83
CA GLN A 116 17.17 -7.87 -8.39
C GLN A 116 16.97 -7.84 -9.92
N SER A 117 17.05 -8.99 -10.60
CA SER A 117 16.71 -9.10 -12.03
C SER A 117 15.21 -9.30 -12.28
N LYS A 118 14.42 -9.61 -11.24
CA LYS A 118 12.97 -9.73 -11.37
C LYS A 118 12.34 -8.39 -11.76
N ILE A 119 11.29 -8.50 -12.55
CA ILE A 119 10.41 -7.40 -12.90
C ILE A 119 8.99 -7.72 -12.40
N PRO A 120 8.15 -6.69 -12.17
CA PRO A 120 6.73 -6.90 -11.89
C PRO A 120 6.07 -7.83 -12.91
N GLU A 121 5.18 -8.69 -12.45
CA GLU A 121 4.40 -9.56 -13.32
C GLU A 121 3.51 -8.70 -14.23
N PRO A 122 3.59 -8.83 -15.57
CA PRO A 122 2.93 -7.90 -16.49
C PRO A 122 1.42 -7.75 -16.28
N LYS A 123 0.72 -8.79 -15.81
CA LYS A 123 -0.73 -8.75 -15.57
C LYS A 123 -1.12 -8.27 -14.17
N MET A 124 -0.16 -8.15 -13.26
CA MET A 124 -0.39 -7.75 -11.86
C MET A 124 0.38 -6.50 -11.45
N SER A 125 1.21 -5.95 -12.34
CA SER A 125 1.94 -4.72 -12.06
C SER A 125 0.99 -3.56 -11.71
N LEU A 126 1.52 -2.55 -11.01
CA LEU A 126 0.77 -1.33 -10.70
C LEU A 126 0.11 -0.71 -11.93
N GLU A 127 0.82 -0.68 -13.06
CA GLU A 127 0.33 -0.15 -14.33
C GLU A 127 -0.89 -0.93 -14.81
N SER A 128 -0.83 -2.26 -14.78
CA SER A 128 -1.96 -3.11 -15.18
C SER A 128 -3.14 -2.94 -14.23
N GLY A 129 -2.91 -2.84 -12.91
CA GLY A 129 -3.99 -2.58 -11.95
C GLY A 129 -4.71 -1.25 -12.22
N VAL A 130 -3.96 -0.18 -12.47
CA VAL A 130 -4.53 1.16 -12.72
C VAL A 130 -5.20 1.26 -14.09
N THR A 131 -4.62 0.67 -15.14
CA THR A 131 -5.16 0.79 -16.52
C THR A 131 -6.34 -0.14 -16.79
N GLN A 132 -6.43 -1.26 -16.08
CA GLN A 132 -7.53 -2.23 -16.19
C GLN A 132 -8.62 -2.02 -15.13
N SER A 133 -8.63 -0.86 -14.45
CA SER A 133 -9.69 -0.51 -13.50
C SER A 133 -11.06 -0.66 -14.14
N ARG A 134 -12.06 -1.13 -13.38
CA ARG A 134 -13.42 -1.39 -13.90
C ARG A 134 -14.11 -0.13 -14.40
N ASP A 135 -13.77 1.02 -13.83
CA ASP A 135 -14.31 2.31 -14.20
C ASP A 135 -13.61 2.84 -15.44
N THR A 136 -14.36 3.46 -16.35
CA THR A 136 -13.80 4.15 -17.51
C THR A 136 -13.21 5.47 -17.04
N VAL A 137 -11.96 5.42 -16.57
CA VAL A 137 -11.20 6.59 -16.11
C VAL A 137 -10.35 7.12 -17.26
N GLU A 138 -10.23 8.45 -17.35
CA GLU A 138 -9.38 9.08 -18.36
C GLU A 138 -7.91 8.68 -18.18
N PRO A 139 -7.16 8.44 -19.28
CA PRO A 139 -5.74 8.09 -19.20
C PRO A 139 -4.87 9.11 -18.43
N ALA A 140 -5.25 10.39 -18.45
CA ALA A 140 -4.54 11.42 -17.70
C ALA A 140 -4.61 11.20 -16.18
N GLU A 141 -5.77 10.81 -15.67
CA GLU A 141 -5.95 10.52 -14.24
C GLU A 141 -5.21 9.25 -13.83
N GLN A 142 -5.27 8.21 -14.67
CA GLN A 142 -4.50 6.99 -14.48
C GLN A 142 -3.00 7.26 -14.33
N GLN A 143 -2.46 8.20 -15.12
CA GLN A 143 -1.05 8.61 -15.02
C GLN A 143 -0.74 9.32 -13.70
N LEU A 144 -1.62 10.20 -13.23
CA LEU A 144 -1.46 10.87 -11.92
C LEU A 144 -1.45 9.83 -10.80
N VAL A 145 -2.40 8.91 -10.80
CA VAL A 145 -2.51 7.85 -9.78
C VAL A 145 -1.28 6.94 -9.81
N LEU A 146 -0.86 6.48 -10.98
CA LEU A 146 0.32 5.64 -11.12
C LEU A 146 1.60 6.35 -10.60
N SER A 147 1.73 7.65 -10.86
CA SER A 147 2.83 8.47 -10.33
C SER A 147 2.83 8.46 -8.80
N ILE A 148 1.68 8.71 -8.17
CA ILE A 148 1.51 8.70 -6.71
C ILE A 148 1.84 7.32 -6.13
N LEU A 149 1.26 6.24 -6.70
CA LEU A 149 1.45 4.88 -6.21
C LEU A 149 2.91 4.42 -6.29
N ARG A 150 3.63 4.76 -7.36
CA ARG A 150 5.05 4.41 -7.51
C ARG A 150 5.93 5.03 -6.42
N ARG A 151 5.63 6.27 -6.01
CA ARG A 151 6.34 6.94 -4.90
C ARG A 151 5.87 6.45 -3.53
N GLY A 152 4.59 6.12 -3.40
CA GLY A 152 3.99 5.62 -2.18
C GLY A 152 4.41 4.19 -1.82
N PHE A 153 4.68 3.35 -2.82
CA PHE A 153 5.09 1.96 -2.65
C PHE A 153 6.61 1.73 -2.80
N SER A 154 7.44 2.72 -2.48
CA SER A 154 8.87 2.48 -2.26
C SER A 154 9.06 1.49 -1.11
N TYR A 155 9.81 0.41 -1.35
CA TYR A 155 10.10 -0.59 -0.32
C TYR A 155 10.88 0.01 0.84
N LEU A 156 11.96 0.72 0.55
CA LEU A 156 12.78 1.37 1.56
C LEU A 156 11.98 2.49 2.25
N PRO A 157 11.77 2.41 3.58
CA PRO A 157 11.02 3.41 4.33
C PRO A 157 11.54 4.84 4.14
N GLU A 158 12.84 5.01 4.03
CA GLU A 158 13.54 6.28 3.83
C GLU A 158 13.36 6.89 2.44
N GLU A 159 13.01 6.08 1.44
CA GLU A 159 12.70 6.52 0.08
C GLU A 159 11.19 6.65 -0.16
N ARG A 160 10.39 6.27 0.84
CA ARG A 160 8.93 6.31 0.76
C ARG A 160 8.43 7.71 1.06
N LEU A 161 7.49 8.13 0.25
CA LEU A 161 6.85 9.43 0.34
C LEU A 161 6.18 9.63 1.72
N SER A 162 6.52 10.73 2.41
CA SER A 162 5.91 11.11 3.70
C SER A 162 4.57 11.83 3.54
N ALA A 163 3.75 11.90 4.59
CA ALA A 163 2.46 12.59 4.51
C ALA A 163 2.58 14.06 4.03
N GLY A 164 3.59 14.78 4.52
CA GLY A 164 3.84 16.16 4.10
C GLY A 164 4.26 16.27 2.63
N GLU A 165 5.13 15.37 2.16
CA GLU A 165 5.53 15.33 0.75
C GLU A 165 4.37 14.96 -0.17
N LEU A 166 3.38 14.20 0.31
CA LEU A 166 2.23 13.79 -0.47
C LEU A 166 1.35 15.00 -0.75
N LEU A 167 1.08 15.77 0.30
CA LEU A 167 0.28 16.99 0.22
C LEU A 167 0.93 18.02 -0.71
N GLU A 168 2.26 17.97 -0.87
CA GLU A 168 3.00 18.84 -1.79
C GLU A 168 3.22 18.24 -3.19
N ASP A 169 2.91 16.95 -3.40
CA ASP A 169 3.13 16.25 -4.66
C ASP A 169 2.24 16.81 -5.78
N ALA A 170 2.85 17.11 -6.93
CA ALA A 170 2.14 17.72 -8.05
C ALA A 170 1.09 16.80 -8.66
N SER A 171 1.33 15.49 -8.71
CA SER A 171 0.35 14.53 -9.21
C SER A 171 -0.82 14.38 -8.24
N PHE A 172 -0.54 14.36 -6.93
CA PHE A 172 -1.56 14.33 -5.89
C PHE A 172 -2.45 15.57 -5.91
N LYS A 173 -1.87 16.78 -5.94
CA LYS A 173 -2.63 18.04 -6.06
C LYS A 173 -3.50 18.06 -7.33
N ALA A 174 -2.92 17.73 -8.47
CA ALA A 174 -3.66 17.71 -9.73
C ALA A 174 -4.80 16.67 -9.74
N LEU A 175 -4.64 15.55 -9.02
CA LEU A 175 -5.71 14.57 -8.84
C LEU A 175 -6.81 15.11 -7.95
N MET A 176 -6.47 15.72 -6.81
CA MET A 176 -7.45 16.28 -5.86
C MET A 176 -8.24 17.46 -6.46
N ASP A 177 -7.57 18.32 -7.24
CA ASP A 177 -8.20 19.42 -7.99
C ASP A 177 -9.32 18.91 -8.92
N ARG A 178 -9.17 17.71 -9.51
CA ARG A 178 -10.22 17.10 -10.37
C ARG A 178 -11.49 16.75 -9.61
N TYR A 179 -11.36 16.46 -8.31
CA TYR A 179 -12.47 16.12 -7.42
C TYR A 179 -12.95 17.31 -6.56
N GLY A 180 -12.34 18.49 -6.74
CA GLY A 180 -12.70 19.71 -6.01
C GLY A 180 -12.28 19.69 -4.54
N VAL A 181 -11.20 18.96 -4.22
CA VAL A 181 -10.59 18.84 -2.89
C VAL A 181 -9.21 19.47 -2.87
#